data_AF-A0A0T7A676-F1
#
_entry.id   AF-A0A0T7A676-F1
#
_cell.length_a   1.000
_cell.length_b   1.000
_cell.length_c   1.000
_cell.angle_alpha   90.00
_cell.angle_beta   90.00
_cell.angle_gamma   90.00
#
_symmetry.space_group_name_H-M   'P 1'
#
loop_
_entity.id
_entity.type
_entity.pdbx_description
1 polymer ?
#
loop_
_entity_poly.entity_id
_entity_poly.type
_entity_poly.pdbx_seq_one_letter_code
_entity_poly.pdbx_strand_id
1 'polypeptide(L)'
;MQETRFAFGPFVLDPGAGTLLRDDDPVAIGYRGLRLLAALVGRPGEILGKAELMDAAWPETAVEEGNLTVQIAQLRKLLGPAADGGEWISTIPRVGYRFTGSSRTLGAAKRRLPLPDKPSVAVLPFVNVSNDPEQEPFTDGLTEDLITDLSRIPGLFVIARNSSFVYKGKAVDVRAIAEDLGVRYLLEGSARRAAGRVRINAQLVDALSADHLWAERFDRSLEDIFAVQDEVTAKIVEALLGQLRPPPLPRNRPGNIEAYDLCVRARRLMDDTPQAAQEAHLMLTRAVSLDPDYAEAYRWLAMNQWMGRVHSGGPTEAARSLALELARKAVTIDPNDAGSRWILAYLLAYERSFTEAEAEFAKAIELDPNEADTWAALSDIDVLAGRVEESLAHIRKAFRLNPFPASWYYLTLGQAQYAAGDYEAAVETLRRDETYRTSSRRFLAASLAQLCRLDEAHTEADLFLVANPGFTIRHWAATEPFRNDAMLAHFVDGFRKAGLPE
;
A
#
# COMPACT_ATOMS: atom_id res chain seq x y z
N MET A 1 3.73 3.67 -11.79
CA MET A 1 2.75 3.90 -12.87
C MET A 1 2.42 2.53 -13.46
N GLN A 2 1.16 2.07 -13.46
CA GLN A 2 0.82 0.70 -13.89
C GLN A 2 1.44 0.38 -15.26
N GLU A 3 2.27 -0.67 -15.30
CA GLU A 3 3.09 -1.01 -16.47
C GLU A 3 2.18 -1.45 -17.61
N THR A 4 1.95 -0.51 -18.51
CA THR A 4 1.01 -0.65 -19.61
C THR A 4 1.75 -1.28 -20.77
N ARG A 5 1.35 -2.51 -21.16
CA ARG A 5 1.87 -3.16 -22.36
C ARG A 5 1.16 -2.60 -23.59
N PHE A 6 1.88 -2.52 -24.71
CA PHE A 6 1.31 -2.04 -25.97
C PHE A 6 1.46 -3.09 -27.05
N ALA A 7 0.36 -3.44 -27.72
CA ALA A 7 0.39 -4.24 -28.94
C ALA A 7 0.22 -3.35 -30.17
N PHE A 8 1.05 -3.54 -31.19
CA PHE A 8 0.92 -2.86 -32.48
C PHE A 8 1.52 -3.73 -33.58
N GLY A 9 0.76 -3.99 -34.65
CA GLY A 9 1.17 -4.96 -35.68
C GLY A 9 1.57 -6.32 -35.06
N PRO A 10 2.72 -6.90 -35.45
CA PRO A 10 3.23 -8.14 -34.86
C PRO A 10 3.96 -7.92 -33.51
N PHE A 11 4.03 -6.69 -33.01
CA PHE A 11 4.85 -6.36 -31.86
C PHE A 11 4.06 -6.26 -30.56
N VAL A 12 4.71 -6.68 -29.47
CA VAL A 12 4.27 -6.40 -28.11
C VAL A 12 5.41 -5.73 -27.35
N LEU A 13 5.19 -4.48 -26.95
CA LEU A 13 6.10 -3.70 -26.13
C LEU A 13 5.68 -3.78 -24.66
N ASP A 14 6.62 -4.14 -23.80
CA ASP A 14 6.48 -4.07 -22.35
C ASP A 14 7.53 -3.11 -21.78
N PRO A 15 7.14 -1.85 -21.51
CA PRO A 15 8.07 -0.85 -20.98
C PRO A 15 8.57 -1.18 -19.56
N GLY A 16 7.76 -1.90 -18.78
CA GLY A 16 8.07 -2.29 -17.41
C GLY A 16 9.12 -3.40 -17.37
N ALA A 17 8.88 -4.45 -18.13
CA ALA A 17 9.83 -5.55 -18.30
C ALA A 17 11.05 -5.18 -19.16
N GLY A 18 11.03 -4.04 -19.85
CA GLY A 18 12.10 -3.62 -20.76
C GLY A 18 12.22 -4.52 -21.99
N THR A 19 11.11 -5.10 -22.48
CA THR A 19 11.11 -6.05 -23.59
C THR A 19 10.27 -5.57 -24.78
N LEU A 20 10.69 -5.99 -25.98
CA LEU A 20 9.93 -5.89 -27.22
C LEU A 20 9.88 -7.28 -27.85
N LEU A 21 8.69 -7.80 -28.10
CA LEU A 21 8.48 -9.06 -28.80
C LEU A 21 7.99 -8.79 -30.22
N ARG A 22 8.31 -9.67 -31.17
CA ARG A 22 7.69 -9.76 -32.50
C ARG A 22 7.20 -11.19 -32.68
N ASP A 23 5.90 -11.38 -32.87
CA ASP A 23 5.29 -12.72 -32.98
C ASP A 23 5.74 -13.66 -31.83
N ASP A 24 5.74 -13.12 -30.61
CA ASP A 24 6.21 -13.73 -29.35
C ASP A 24 7.73 -13.99 -29.23
N ASP A 25 8.54 -13.71 -30.26
CA ASP A 25 10.00 -13.81 -30.19
C ASP A 25 10.64 -12.50 -29.68
N PRO A 26 11.59 -12.55 -28.73
CA PRO A 26 12.30 -11.37 -28.25
C PRO A 26 13.11 -10.66 -29.33
N VAL A 27 12.91 -9.34 -29.43
CA VAL A 27 13.65 -8.45 -30.33
C VAL A 27 14.60 -7.59 -29.52
N ALA A 28 15.89 -7.68 -29.80
CA ALA A 28 16.90 -6.88 -29.13
C ALA A 28 16.67 -5.37 -29.40
N ILE A 29 16.45 -4.62 -28.33
CA ILE A 29 16.23 -3.17 -28.36
C ILE A 29 17.05 -2.53 -27.24
N GLY A 30 17.71 -1.41 -27.54
CA GLY A 30 18.42 -0.63 -26.52
C GLY A 30 17.43 0.10 -25.60
N TYR A 31 17.80 0.27 -24.33
CA TYR A 31 16.96 0.94 -23.32
C TYR A 31 16.41 2.31 -23.77
N ARG A 32 17.25 3.15 -24.39
CA ARG A 32 16.85 4.47 -24.90
C ARG A 32 15.84 4.36 -26.06
N GLY A 33 16.07 3.43 -26.98
CA GLY A 33 15.11 3.13 -28.05
C GLY A 33 13.78 2.62 -27.50
N LEU A 34 13.81 1.78 -26.48
CA LEU A 34 12.60 1.26 -25.80
C LEU A 34 11.79 2.39 -25.15
N ARG A 35 12.44 3.33 -24.47
CA ARG A 35 11.80 4.52 -23.88
C ARG A 35 11.14 5.41 -24.93
N LEU A 36 11.83 5.68 -26.04
CA LEU A 36 11.28 6.45 -27.16
C LEU A 36 10.07 5.75 -27.79
N LEU A 37 10.18 4.44 -27.99
CA LEU A 37 9.11 3.64 -28.57
C LEU A 37 7.89 3.62 -27.64
N ALA A 38 8.07 3.50 -26.32
CA ALA A 38 6.97 3.57 -25.35
C ALA A 38 6.26 4.93 -25.38
N ALA A 39 7.01 6.03 -25.43
CA ALA A 39 6.43 7.38 -25.51
C ALA A 39 5.59 7.57 -26.78
N LEU A 40 6.08 7.09 -27.92
CA LEU A 40 5.43 7.17 -29.23
C LEU A 40 4.20 6.26 -29.33
N VAL A 41 4.31 5.00 -28.91
CA VAL A 41 3.24 4.00 -28.99
C VAL A 41 2.12 4.29 -27.99
N GLY A 42 2.42 4.91 -26.85
CA GLY A 42 1.43 5.33 -25.86
C GLY A 42 0.52 6.47 -26.33
N ARG A 43 0.91 7.21 -27.38
CA ARG A 43 0.15 8.33 -27.96
C ARG A 43 0.11 8.21 -29.49
N PRO A 44 -0.53 7.16 -30.03
CA PRO A 44 -0.56 6.91 -31.47
C PRO A 44 -1.25 8.07 -32.20
N GLY A 45 -0.66 8.53 -33.31
CA GLY A 45 -1.19 9.64 -34.11
C GLY A 45 -0.84 11.05 -33.60
N GLU A 46 -0.39 11.21 -32.35
CA GLU A 46 0.07 12.50 -31.83
C GLU A 46 1.51 12.83 -32.29
N ILE A 47 1.79 14.13 -32.44
CA ILE A 47 3.14 14.61 -32.78
C ILE A 47 3.85 14.94 -31.46
N LEU A 48 4.89 14.17 -31.14
CA LEU A 48 5.71 14.41 -29.95
C LEU A 48 6.91 15.28 -30.31
N GLY A 49 7.11 16.34 -29.52
CA GLY A 49 8.18 17.30 -29.73
C GLY A 49 9.56 16.68 -29.46
N LYS A 50 10.61 17.21 -30.11
CA LYS A 50 11.97 16.69 -29.90
C LYS A 50 12.44 16.82 -28.44
N ALA A 51 12.15 17.95 -27.79
CA ALA A 51 12.51 18.17 -26.38
C ALA A 51 11.83 17.16 -25.45
N GLU A 52 10.56 16.86 -25.70
CA GLU A 52 9.78 15.89 -24.93
C GLU A 52 10.31 14.46 -25.11
N LEU A 53 10.66 14.07 -26.34
CA LEU A 53 11.26 12.76 -26.62
C LEU A 53 12.66 12.63 -26.01
N MET A 54 13.43 13.72 -26.03
CA MET A 54 14.75 13.77 -25.38
C MET A 54 14.63 13.59 -23.87
N ASP A 55 13.68 14.28 -23.23
CA ASP A 55 13.41 14.12 -21.79
C ASP A 55 12.93 12.70 -21.44
N ALA A 56 12.03 12.14 -22.26
CA ALA A 56 11.51 10.79 -22.05
C ALA A 56 12.60 9.71 -22.12
N ALA A 57 13.59 9.88 -23.00
CA ALA A 57 14.65 8.91 -23.23
C ALA A 57 15.92 9.21 -22.44
N TRP A 58 16.25 10.46 -22.14
CA TRP A 58 17.44 10.90 -21.42
C TRP A 58 17.06 11.93 -20.34
N PRO A 59 16.34 11.51 -19.28
CA PRO A 59 15.97 12.41 -18.21
C PRO A 59 17.22 13.03 -17.60
N GLU A 60 17.19 14.34 -17.39
CA GLU A 60 18.23 15.12 -16.71
C GLU A 60 19.64 15.02 -17.32
N THR A 61 19.78 14.53 -18.56
CA THR A 61 21.06 14.40 -19.25
C THR A 61 21.12 15.32 -20.47
N ALA A 62 22.13 16.20 -20.53
CA ALA A 62 22.36 17.03 -21.72
C ALA A 62 22.97 16.18 -22.85
N VAL A 63 22.14 15.85 -23.85
CA VAL A 63 22.53 15.10 -25.04
C VAL A 63 22.24 15.89 -26.31
N GLU A 64 23.09 15.75 -27.31
CA GLU A 64 22.86 16.37 -28.62
C GLU A 64 21.64 15.76 -29.32
N GLU A 65 20.86 16.60 -30.00
CA GLU A 65 19.65 16.21 -30.76
C GLU A 65 19.95 15.16 -31.85
N GLY A 66 21.21 15.07 -32.32
CA GLY A 66 21.67 14.03 -33.22
C GLY A 66 21.42 12.61 -32.68
N ASN A 67 21.50 12.41 -31.36
CA ASN A 67 21.26 11.11 -30.72
C ASN A 67 19.81 10.64 -30.88
N LEU A 68 18.83 11.55 -30.77
CA LEU A 68 17.43 11.23 -31.03
C LEU A 68 17.24 10.75 -32.47
N THR A 69 17.88 11.41 -33.43
CA THR A 69 17.79 11.04 -34.85
C THR A 69 18.37 9.64 -35.10
N VAL A 70 19.50 9.30 -34.47
CA VAL A 70 20.11 7.97 -34.54
C VAL A 70 19.21 6.90 -33.94
N GLN A 71 18.62 7.15 -32.76
CA GLN A 71 17.71 6.19 -32.13
C GLN A 71 16.44 5.97 -32.95
N ILE A 72 15.85 7.02 -33.52
CA ILE A 72 14.67 6.88 -34.40
C ILE A 72 15.02 6.09 -35.66
N ALA A 73 16.20 6.30 -36.25
CA ALA A 73 16.65 5.51 -37.40
C ALA A 73 16.84 4.03 -37.05
N GLN A 74 17.40 3.72 -35.88
CA GLN A 74 17.52 2.36 -35.37
C GLN A 74 16.15 1.71 -35.13
N LEU A 75 15.20 2.44 -34.54
CA LEU A 75 13.83 1.96 -34.33
C LEU A 75 13.12 1.67 -35.66
N ARG A 76 13.21 2.54 -36.66
CA ARG A 76 12.64 2.28 -37.99
C ARG A 76 13.22 1.01 -38.62
N LYS A 77 14.54 0.85 -38.56
CA LYS A 77 15.21 -0.37 -39.06
C LYS A 77 14.77 -1.61 -38.29
N LEU A 78 14.63 -1.50 -36.97
CA LEU A 78 14.21 -2.58 -36.11
C LEU A 78 12.78 -3.02 -36.44
N LEU A 79 11.84 -2.07 -36.54
CA LEU A 79 10.41 -2.34 -36.75
C LEU A 79 10.09 -2.78 -38.18
N GLY A 80 10.89 -2.38 -39.17
CA GLY A 80 10.62 -2.68 -40.58
C GLY A 80 9.41 -1.91 -41.12
N PRO A 81 8.87 -2.31 -42.29
CA PRO A 81 7.68 -1.68 -42.85
C PRO A 81 6.43 -2.01 -42.02
N ALA A 82 5.48 -1.08 -41.98
CA ALA A 82 4.15 -1.31 -41.41
C ALA A 82 3.30 -2.20 -42.32
N ALA A 83 2.23 -2.79 -41.78
CA ALA A 83 1.38 -3.74 -42.49
C ALA A 83 0.67 -3.13 -43.72
N ASP A 84 0.55 -1.81 -43.77
CA ASP A 84 0.01 -1.03 -44.89
C ASP A 84 1.07 -0.57 -45.90
N GLY A 85 2.34 -0.97 -45.71
CA GLY A 85 3.48 -0.56 -46.53
C GLY A 85 4.09 0.79 -46.15
N GLY A 86 3.62 1.45 -45.09
CA GLY A 86 4.18 2.70 -44.56
C GLY A 86 5.34 2.52 -43.57
N GLU A 87 5.81 3.62 -42.99
CA GLU A 87 6.74 3.61 -41.84
C GLU A 87 5.97 3.73 -40.52
N TRP A 88 6.34 2.97 -39.48
CA TRP A 88 5.74 3.05 -38.14
C TRP A 88 5.97 4.40 -37.42
N ILE A 89 7.05 5.09 -37.74
CA ILE A 89 7.42 6.38 -37.12
C ILE A 89 7.66 7.39 -38.25
N SER A 90 6.84 8.43 -38.31
CA SER A 90 6.97 9.53 -39.28
C SER A 90 7.72 10.71 -38.68
N THR A 91 8.59 11.35 -39.46
CA THR A 91 9.24 12.62 -39.08
C THR A 91 8.35 13.78 -39.49
N ILE A 92 8.10 14.70 -38.56
CA ILE A 92 7.43 15.97 -38.83
C ILE A 92 8.50 17.07 -38.85
N PRO A 93 8.83 17.64 -40.03
CA PRO A 93 9.92 18.60 -40.17
C PRO A 93 9.81 19.75 -39.16
N ARG A 94 10.92 20.03 -38.46
CA ARG A 94 11.05 21.09 -37.45
C ARG A 94 10.18 20.96 -36.19
N VAL A 95 9.42 19.87 -36.03
CA VAL A 95 8.55 19.65 -34.85
C VAL A 95 9.01 18.44 -34.03
N GLY A 96 9.08 17.26 -34.66
CA GLY A 96 9.38 16.03 -33.94
C GLY A 96 8.95 14.78 -34.69
N TYR A 97 8.39 13.81 -33.98
CA TYR A 97 8.06 12.49 -34.52
C TYR A 97 6.65 12.07 -34.13
N ARG A 98 6.04 11.23 -34.99
CA ARG A 98 4.69 10.70 -34.78
C ARG A 98 4.69 9.20 -35.03
N PHE A 99 4.04 8.44 -34.15
CA PHE A 99 3.72 7.04 -34.41
C PHE A 99 2.49 6.96 -35.32
N THR A 100 2.61 6.27 -36.44
CA THR A 100 1.57 6.17 -37.49
C THR A 100 0.74 4.90 -37.40
N GLY A 101 1.24 3.89 -36.70
CA GLY A 101 0.52 2.63 -36.49
C GLY A 101 -0.60 2.76 -35.48
N SER A 102 -1.60 1.87 -35.59
CA SER A 102 -2.59 1.68 -34.53
C SER A 102 -1.94 0.88 -33.39
N SER A 103 -1.91 1.46 -32.19
CA SER A 103 -1.53 0.74 -30.97
C SER A 103 -2.77 0.42 -30.14
N ARG A 104 -2.81 -0.79 -29.59
CA ARG A 104 -3.77 -1.21 -28.58
C ARG A 104 -3.02 -1.35 -27.27
N THR A 105 -3.47 -0.63 -26.26
CA THR A 105 -3.09 -0.90 -24.88
C THR A 105 -3.53 -2.31 -24.52
N LEU A 106 -2.57 -3.22 -24.37
CA LEU A 106 -2.80 -4.47 -23.67
C LEU A 106 -2.82 -4.07 -22.21
N GLY A 107 -4.02 -3.98 -21.63
CA GLY A 107 -4.10 -4.03 -20.17
C GLY A 107 -3.28 -5.24 -19.73
N ALA A 108 -2.45 -5.09 -18.69
CA ALA A 108 -2.03 -6.26 -17.93
C ALA A 108 -3.28 -7.13 -17.80
N ALA A 109 -3.21 -8.41 -18.17
CA ALA A 109 -4.31 -9.31 -17.86
C ALA A 109 -4.52 -9.12 -16.36
N LYS A 110 -5.57 -8.37 -15.97
CA LYS A 110 -5.82 -8.06 -14.57
C LYS A 110 -5.90 -9.42 -13.95
N ARG A 111 -4.90 -9.77 -13.15
CA ARG A 111 -4.87 -11.06 -12.47
C ARG A 111 -5.99 -10.96 -11.47
N ARG A 112 -7.20 -11.32 -11.93
CA ARG A 112 -8.44 -11.21 -11.19
C ARG A 112 -8.20 -11.92 -9.88
N LEU A 113 -8.35 -11.19 -8.77
CA LEU A 113 -8.20 -11.80 -7.47
C LEU A 113 -9.33 -12.82 -7.32
N PRO A 114 -9.01 -14.08 -6.95
CA PRO A 114 -10.04 -15.09 -6.80
C PRO A 114 -10.97 -14.70 -5.65
N LEU A 115 -12.27 -14.97 -5.82
CA LEU A 115 -13.23 -14.87 -4.74
C LEU A 115 -12.85 -15.85 -3.62
N PRO A 116 -12.89 -15.44 -2.35
CA PRO A 116 -12.71 -16.36 -1.23
C PRO A 116 -13.85 -17.37 -1.15
N ASP A 117 -13.61 -18.53 -0.52
CA ASP A 117 -14.63 -19.56 -0.26
C ASP A 117 -15.71 -19.12 0.74
N LYS A 118 -15.51 -17.97 1.38
CA LYS A 118 -16.41 -17.38 2.37
C LYS A 118 -17.01 -16.05 1.86
N PRO A 119 -18.14 -15.59 2.42
CA PRO A 119 -18.70 -14.28 2.10
C PRO A 119 -17.63 -13.19 2.19
N SER A 120 -17.56 -12.34 1.18
CA SER A 120 -16.51 -11.33 1.02
C SER A 120 -17.10 -9.98 0.71
N VAL A 121 -16.65 -8.95 1.43
CA VAL A 121 -17.17 -7.59 1.32
C VAL A 121 -16.04 -6.56 1.29
N ALA A 122 -16.21 -5.50 0.51
CA ALA A 122 -15.45 -4.27 0.66
C ALA A 122 -16.42 -3.11 0.95
N VAL A 123 -16.04 -2.24 1.89
CA VAL A 123 -16.76 -1.00 2.16
C VAL A 123 -16.10 0.13 1.39
N LEU A 124 -16.84 0.74 0.47
CA LEU A 124 -16.37 1.87 -0.32
C LEU A 124 -16.47 3.17 0.48
N PRO A 125 -15.59 4.16 0.20
CA PRO A 125 -15.65 5.47 0.85
C PRO A 125 -17.04 6.10 0.74
N PHE A 126 -17.66 6.37 1.88
CA PHE A 126 -18.97 7.01 1.92
C PHE A 126 -18.87 8.41 1.32
N VAL A 127 -19.80 8.73 0.42
CA VAL A 127 -19.82 10.02 -0.27
C VAL A 127 -20.30 11.10 0.70
N ASN A 128 -19.53 12.17 0.82
CA ASN A 128 -19.97 13.40 1.46
C ASN A 128 -20.95 14.12 0.52
N VAL A 129 -22.23 14.15 0.90
CA VAL A 129 -23.30 14.82 0.13
C VAL A 129 -23.40 16.31 0.48
N SER A 130 -22.62 16.78 1.45
CA SER A 130 -22.54 18.20 1.75
C SER A 130 -21.52 18.88 0.83
N ASN A 131 -21.72 20.17 0.56
CA ASN A 131 -20.73 21.00 -0.15
C ASN A 131 -19.60 21.49 0.80
N ASP A 132 -19.47 20.88 1.98
CA ASP A 132 -18.53 21.27 3.02
C ASP A 132 -17.39 20.24 3.11
N PRO A 133 -16.17 20.57 2.63
CA PRO A 133 -15.01 19.69 2.71
C PRO A 133 -14.62 19.33 4.14
N GLU A 134 -15.01 20.12 5.15
CA GLU A 134 -14.71 19.82 6.56
C GLU A 134 -15.44 18.57 7.07
N GLN A 135 -16.44 18.07 6.33
CA GLN A 135 -17.14 16.82 6.65
C GLN A 135 -16.46 15.57 6.05
N GLU A 136 -15.45 15.71 5.19
CA GLU A 136 -14.76 14.54 4.62
C GLU A 136 -14.06 13.66 5.67
N PRO A 137 -13.35 14.22 6.68
CA PRO A 137 -12.80 13.42 7.76
C PRO A 137 -13.85 12.54 8.43
N PHE A 138 -15.05 13.10 8.65
CA PHE A 138 -16.17 12.39 9.26
C PHE A 138 -16.67 11.20 8.41
N THR A 139 -16.91 11.41 7.11
CA THR A 139 -17.44 10.32 6.24
C THR A 139 -16.44 9.19 6.05
N ASP A 140 -15.16 9.54 5.95
CA ASP A 140 -14.08 8.57 5.84
C ASP A 140 -13.86 7.81 7.16
N GLY A 141 -13.96 8.48 8.32
CA GLY A 141 -13.90 7.84 9.64
C GLY A 141 -15.04 6.84 9.83
N LEU A 142 -16.26 7.21 9.43
CA LEU A 142 -17.40 6.29 9.40
C LEU A 142 -17.15 5.06 8.52
N THR A 143 -16.58 5.26 7.33
CA THR A 143 -16.24 4.15 6.42
C THR A 143 -15.25 3.20 7.08
N GLU A 144 -14.20 3.74 7.70
CA GLU A 144 -13.15 2.98 8.36
C GLU A 144 -13.69 2.20 9.57
N ASP A 145 -14.52 2.81 10.40
CA ASP A 145 -15.15 2.16 11.55
C ASP A 145 -16.00 0.95 11.10
N LEU A 146 -16.77 1.09 10.01
CA LEU A 146 -17.54 -0.02 9.43
C LEU A 146 -16.64 -1.15 8.92
N ILE A 147 -15.48 -0.82 8.31
CA ILE A 147 -14.50 -1.83 7.91
C ILE A 147 -13.99 -2.58 9.14
N THR A 148 -13.57 -1.86 10.18
CA THR A 148 -13.06 -2.47 11.43
C THR A 148 -14.14 -3.25 12.18
N ASP A 149 -15.42 -2.89 12.06
CA ASP A 149 -16.51 -3.67 12.65
C ASP A 149 -16.77 -4.97 11.92
N LEU A 150 -16.84 -4.91 10.59
CA LEU A 150 -17.07 -6.08 9.76
C LEU A 150 -15.87 -7.04 9.77
N SER A 151 -14.64 -6.52 9.85
CA SER A 151 -13.41 -7.32 9.83
C SER A 151 -13.35 -8.34 10.96
N ARG A 152 -13.88 -7.98 12.13
CA ARG A 152 -13.97 -8.83 13.33
C ARG A 152 -15.02 -9.94 13.23
N ILE A 153 -15.90 -9.93 12.23
CA ILE A 153 -16.96 -10.95 12.10
C ILE A 153 -16.37 -12.29 11.63
N PRO A 154 -16.45 -13.35 12.46
CA PRO A 154 -15.93 -14.65 12.08
C PRO A 154 -16.63 -15.20 10.83
N GLY A 155 -15.85 -15.69 9.87
CA GLY A 155 -16.38 -16.22 8.62
C GLY A 155 -16.67 -15.17 7.55
N LEU A 156 -16.49 -13.88 7.83
CA LEU A 156 -16.49 -12.83 6.82
C LEU A 156 -15.05 -12.59 6.31
N PHE A 157 -14.92 -12.28 5.03
CA PHE A 157 -13.69 -11.77 4.42
C PHE A 157 -13.88 -10.28 4.13
N VAL A 158 -13.04 -9.42 4.70
CA VAL A 158 -13.19 -7.97 4.57
C VAL A 158 -11.93 -7.38 3.97
N ILE A 159 -12.11 -6.49 2.99
CA ILE A 159 -11.01 -5.74 2.38
C ILE A 159 -10.62 -4.57 3.26
N ALA A 160 -9.32 -4.39 3.45
CA ALA A 160 -8.75 -3.31 4.23
C ALA A 160 -9.02 -1.94 3.60
N ARG A 161 -9.10 -0.94 4.47
CA ARG A 161 -9.38 0.46 4.14
C ARG A 161 -8.58 0.99 2.95
N ASN A 162 -7.24 0.86 2.97
CA ASN A 162 -6.39 1.47 1.95
C ASN A 162 -6.77 1.03 0.53
N SER A 163 -7.17 -0.22 0.37
CA SER A 163 -7.59 -0.77 -0.92
C SER A 163 -8.93 -0.23 -1.41
N SER A 164 -9.91 -0.06 -0.51
CA SER A 164 -11.20 0.56 -0.87
C SER A 164 -11.04 2.05 -1.19
N PHE A 165 -10.17 2.76 -0.48
CA PHE A 165 -10.01 4.21 -0.60
C PHE A 165 -9.35 4.64 -1.92
N VAL A 166 -8.69 3.73 -2.64
CA VAL A 166 -8.22 3.98 -4.03
C VAL A 166 -9.37 4.38 -4.95
N TYR A 167 -10.60 3.99 -4.66
CA TYR A 167 -11.79 4.32 -5.46
C TYR A 167 -12.50 5.61 -5.03
N LYS A 168 -12.02 6.31 -3.99
CA LYS A 168 -12.62 7.57 -3.53
C LYS A 168 -12.66 8.59 -4.66
N GLY A 169 -13.83 9.18 -4.92
CA GLY A 169 -14.03 10.20 -5.94
C GLY A 169 -13.91 9.70 -7.39
N LYS A 170 -13.83 8.38 -7.63
CA LYS A 170 -13.75 7.80 -8.97
C LYS A 170 -15.10 7.21 -9.37
N ALA A 171 -15.55 7.55 -10.58
CA ALA A 171 -16.71 6.90 -11.19
C ALA A 171 -16.27 5.59 -11.87
N VAL A 172 -16.34 4.48 -11.14
CA VAL A 172 -15.95 3.14 -11.61
C VAL A 172 -17.14 2.19 -11.42
N ASP A 173 -17.37 1.28 -12.39
CA ASP A 173 -18.43 0.27 -12.29
C ASP A 173 -18.17 -0.67 -11.09
N VAL A 174 -19.19 -0.90 -10.28
CA VAL A 174 -19.13 -1.72 -9.07
C VAL A 174 -18.57 -3.12 -9.32
N ARG A 175 -18.81 -3.72 -10.50
CA ARG A 175 -18.28 -5.05 -10.85
C ARG A 175 -16.79 -5.00 -11.10
N ALA A 176 -16.30 -3.93 -11.72
CA ALA A 176 -14.87 -3.73 -11.90
C ALA A 176 -14.15 -3.53 -10.55
N ILE A 177 -14.75 -2.80 -9.62
CA ILE A 177 -14.21 -2.64 -8.25
C ILE A 177 -14.18 -4.00 -7.53
N ALA A 178 -15.27 -4.77 -7.61
CA ALA A 178 -15.37 -6.09 -7.01
C ALA A 178 -14.35 -7.09 -7.58
N GLU A 179 -14.15 -7.08 -8.92
CA GLU A 179 -13.12 -7.90 -9.58
C GLU A 179 -11.70 -7.51 -9.16
N ASP A 180 -11.43 -6.20 -9.03
CA ASP A 180 -10.12 -5.68 -8.64
C ASP A 180 -9.76 -6.02 -7.19
N LEU A 181 -10.75 -5.96 -6.28
CA LEU A 181 -10.57 -6.28 -4.87
C LEU A 181 -10.75 -7.79 -4.57
N GLY A 182 -11.28 -8.55 -5.54
CA GLY A 182 -11.62 -9.97 -5.38
C GLY A 182 -12.68 -10.19 -4.31
N VAL A 183 -13.75 -9.41 -4.32
CA VAL A 183 -14.87 -9.56 -3.37
C VAL A 183 -16.18 -9.72 -4.10
N ARG A 184 -17.15 -10.36 -3.46
CA ARG A 184 -18.50 -10.52 -4.03
C ARG A 184 -19.38 -9.33 -3.74
N TYR A 185 -19.32 -8.82 -2.52
CA TYR A 185 -20.23 -7.78 -2.06
C TYR A 185 -19.51 -6.43 -1.93
N LEU A 186 -20.22 -5.36 -2.26
CA LEU A 186 -19.77 -3.99 -2.03
C LEU A 186 -20.79 -3.27 -1.16
N LEU A 187 -20.29 -2.63 -0.10
CA LEU A 187 -21.07 -1.69 0.69
C LEU A 187 -20.71 -0.29 0.23
N GLU A 188 -21.69 0.44 -0.26
CA GLU A 188 -21.52 1.84 -0.64
C GLU A 188 -22.59 2.71 0.00
N GLY A 189 -22.36 4.01 0.03
CA GLY A 189 -23.25 4.87 0.75
C GLY A 189 -22.84 6.33 0.77
N SER A 190 -23.58 7.09 1.54
CA SER A 190 -23.39 8.51 1.68
C SER A 190 -23.66 8.94 3.11
N ALA A 191 -22.87 9.86 3.63
CA ALA A 191 -23.07 10.39 4.98
C ALA A 191 -22.98 11.91 4.98
N ARG A 192 -23.71 12.53 5.90
CA ARG A 192 -23.61 13.96 6.18
C ARG A 192 -23.94 14.25 7.64
N ARG A 193 -23.23 15.21 8.21
CA ARG A 193 -23.47 15.75 9.55
C ARG A 193 -23.93 17.20 9.41
N ALA A 194 -25.11 17.52 9.92
CA ALA A 194 -25.67 18.87 9.85
C ALA A 194 -26.64 19.13 11.00
N ALA A 195 -26.54 20.32 11.62
CA ALA A 195 -27.45 20.77 12.67
C ALA A 195 -27.63 19.75 13.82
N GLY A 196 -26.52 19.16 14.30
CA GLY A 196 -26.53 18.17 15.39
C GLY A 196 -27.11 16.81 15.01
N ARG A 197 -27.38 16.55 13.73
CA ARG A 197 -27.88 15.26 13.23
C ARG A 197 -26.91 14.63 12.24
N VAL A 198 -26.92 13.31 12.21
CA VAL A 198 -26.22 12.52 11.20
C VAL A 198 -27.25 11.79 10.35
N ARG A 199 -27.05 11.84 9.03
CA ARG A 199 -27.79 11.04 8.06
C ARG A 199 -26.84 10.14 7.31
N ILE A 200 -27.10 8.84 7.35
CA ILE A 200 -26.36 7.80 6.65
C ILE A 200 -27.32 7.09 5.71
N ASN A 201 -26.94 6.98 4.44
CA ASN A 201 -27.55 6.04 3.50
C ASN A 201 -26.52 4.97 3.21
N ALA A 202 -26.90 3.70 3.34
CA ALA A 202 -26.01 2.58 3.07
C ALA A 202 -26.74 1.56 2.20
N GLN A 203 -26.03 0.98 1.25
CA GLN A 203 -26.55 -0.05 0.36
C GLN A 203 -25.53 -1.14 0.11
N LEU A 204 -26.00 -2.38 0.13
CA LEU A 204 -25.22 -3.59 -0.08
C LEU A 204 -25.54 -4.15 -1.46
N VAL A 205 -24.53 -4.30 -2.30
CA VAL A 205 -24.64 -4.74 -3.70
C VAL A 205 -23.96 -6.10 -3.87
N ASP A 206 -24.61 -7.04 -4.55
CA ASP A 206 -23.98 -8.25 -5.08
C ASP A 206 -23.37 -7.95 -6.45
N ALA A 207 -22.05 -7.90 -6.54
CA ALA A 207 -21.36 -7.56 -7.77
C ALA A 207 -21.47 -8.65 -8.85
N LEU A 208 -21.89 -9.88 -8.52
CA LEU A 208 -22.07 -10.92 -9.54
C LEU A 208 -23.36 -10.72 -10.34
N SER A 209 -24.46 -10.34 -9.66
CA SER A 209 -25.74 -10.10 -10.32
C SER A 209 -26.03 -8.61 -10.58
N ALA A 210 -25.26 -7.71 -9.96
CA ALA A 210 -25.52 -6.27 -9.86
C ALA A 210 -26.84 -5.92 -9.14
N ASP A 211 -27.33 -6.81 -8.28
CA ASP A 211 -28.55 -6.59 -7.49
C ASP A 211 -28.23 -5.85 -6.18
N HIS A 212 -29.16 -4.99 -5.76
CA HIS A 212 -29.14 -4.38 -4.43
C HIS A 212 -29.80 -5.32 -3.43
N LEU A 213 -29.01 -5.91 -2.54
CA LEU A 213 -29.49 -6.86 -1.53
C LEU A 213 -30.18 -6.18 -0.36
N TRP A 214 -29.68 -5.00 0.01
CA TRP A 214 -30.20 -4.20 1.11
C TRP A 214 -29.88 -2.74 0.88
N ALA A 215 -30.80 -1.86 1.26
CA ALA A 215 -30.58 -0.42 1.28
C ALA A 215 -31.41 0.19 2.41
N GLU A 216 -30.78 1.01 3.24
CA GLU A 216 -31.45 1.63 4.39
C GLU A 216 -30.92 3.04 4.66
N ARG A 217 -31.75 3.84 5.30
CA ARG A 217 -31.44 5.21 5.70
C ARG A 217 -31.58 5.36 7.21
N PHE A 218 -30.51 5.86 7.81
CA PHE A 218 -30.42 6.18 9.22
C PHE A 218 -30.43 7.70 9.41
N ASP A 219 -31.24 8.20 10.33
CA ASP A 219 -31.34 9.62 10.67
C ASP A 219 -31.43 9.76 12.19
N ARG A 220 -30.35 10.22 12.82
CA ARG A 220 -30.13 10.15 14.27
C ARG A 220 -29.43 11.40 14.80
N SER A 221 -29.40 11.55 16.12
CA SER A 221 -28.58 12.58 16.78
C SER A 221 -27.10 12.30 16.53
N LEU A 222 -26.29 13.35 16.44
CA LEU A 222 -24.83 13.22 16.41
C LEU A 222 -24.29 12.57 17.69
N GLU A 223 -24.97 12.77 18.82
CA GLU A 223 -24.61 12.15 20.11
C GLU A 223 -24.74 10.62 20.07
N ASP A 224 -25.62 10.09 19.22
CA ASP A 224 -25.85 8.65 19.07
C ASP A 224 -25.00 8.01 17.97
N ILE A 225 -24.07 8.74 17.34
CA ILE A 225 -23.39 8.32 16.09
C ILE A 225 -22.80 6.91 16.18
N PHE A 226 -22.13 6.58 17.27
CA PHE A 226 -21.51 5.26 17.45
C PHE A 226 -22.55 4.14 17.58
N ALA A 227 -23.69 4.40 18.20
CA ALA A 227 -24.81 3.45 18.24
C ALA A 227 -25.41 3.24 16.83
N VAL A 228 -25.43 4.28 15.99
CA VAL A 228 -25.84 4.14 14.58
C VAL A 228 -24.87 3.29 13.79
N GLN A 229 -23.57 3.42 14.02
CA GLN A 229 -22.56 2.57 13.38
C GLN A 229 -22.75 1.09 13.73
N ASP A 230 -23.04 0.81 15.00
CA ASP A 230 -23.32 -0.54 15.47
C ASP A 230 -24.61 -1.09 14.84
N GLU A 231 -25.66 -0.26 14.73
CA GLU A 231 -26.93 -0.61 14.05
C GLU A 231 -26.70 -0.91 12.56
N VAL A 232 -25.97 -0.05 11.86
CA VAL A 232 -25.61 -0.23 10.44
C VAL A 232 -24.85 -1.54 10.25
N THR A 233 -23.82 -1.79 11.08
CA THR A 233 -23.04 -3.03 11.05
C THR A 233 -23.96 -4.24 11.23
N ALA A 234 -24.82 -4.25 12.25
CA ALA A 234 -25.73 -5.36 12.52
C ALA A 234 -26.63 -5.65 11.32
N LYS A 235 -27.16 -4.60 10.65
CA LYS A 235 -27.98 -4.73 9.45
C LYS A 235 -27.22 -5.30 8.25
N ILE A 236 -25.97 -4.88 8.04
CA ILE A 236 -25.11 -5.41 6.99
C ILE A 236 -24.85 -6.91 7.21
N VAL A 237 -24.52 -7.30 8.44
CA VAL A 237 -24.25 -8.72 8.75
C VAL A 237 -25.54 -9.55 8.62
N GLU A 238 -26.69 -9.01 9.05
CA GLU A 238 -28.01 -9.65 8.86
C GLU A 238 -28.30 -9.91 7.37
N ALA A 239 -28.01 -8.91 6.52
CA ALA A 239 -28.19 -9.02 5.07
C ALA A 239 -27.20 -10.00 4.39
N LEU A 240 -25.96 -10.08 4.89
CA LEU A 240 -24.90 -10.92 4.30
C LEU A 240 -24.96 -12.40 4.73
N LEU A 241 -25.25 -12.66 6.01
CA LEU A 241 -25.09 -13.98 6.63
C LEU A 241 -26.40 -14.59 7.14
N GLY A 242 -27.51 -13.84 7.16
CA GLY A 242 -28.77 -14.27 7.77
C GLY A 242 -28.76 -14.14 9.30
N GLN A 243 -29.41 -15.08 10.02
CA GLN A 243 -29.49 -15.04 11.49
C GLN A 243 -28.09 -15.14 12.13
N LEU A 244 -27.78 -14.14 12.95
CA LEU A 244 -26.45 -13.81 13.42
C LEU A 244 -25.93 -14.77 14.50
N ARG A 245 -24.67 -15.22 14.36
CA ARG A 245 -23.82 -15.36 15.56
C ARG A 245 -23.64 -13.95 16.13
N PRO A 246 -23.74 -13.76 17.46
CA PRO A 246 -23.51 -12.45 18.05
C PRO A 246 -22.14 -11.93 17.59
N PRO A 247 -22.03 -10.65 17.22
CA PRO A 247 -20.73 -10.05 16.96
C PRO A 247 -19.84 -10.23 18.20
N PRO A 248 -18.50 -10.24 18.03
CA PRO A 248 -17.59 -10.14 19.17
C PRO A 248 -17.94 -8.92 20.02
N LEU A 249 -17.48 -8.90 21.28
CA LEU A 249 -17.75 -7.81 22.20
C LEU A 249 -17.49 -6.45 21.52
N PRO A 250 -18.40 -5.47 21.69
CA PRO A 250 -18.27 -4.17 21.06
C PRO A 250 -16.93 -3.53 21.49
N ARG A 251 -16.31 -2.80 20.55
CA ARG A 251 -15.10 -2.05 20.87
C ARG A 251 -15.44 -0.88 21.78
N ASN A 252 -14.46 -0.38 22.52
CA ASN A 252 -14.57 0.86 23.24
C ASN A 252 -14.62 2.03 22.23
N ARG A 253 -15.79 2.68 22.15
CA ARG A 253 -16.02 3.88 21.31
C ARG A 253 -15.68 5.12 22.13
N PRO A 254 -15.14 6.19 21.51
CA PRO A 254 -14.86 7.42 22.24
C PRO A 254 -16.15 8.04 22.78
N GLY A 255 -16.08 8.57 24.00
CA GLY A 255 -17.14 9.39 24.60
C GLY A 255 -17.14 10.83 24.12
N ASN A 256 -16.09 11.26 23.41
CA ASN A 256 -15.94 12.63 22.92
C ASN A 256 -15.73 12.69 21.39
N ILE A 257 -16.64 13.39 20.69
CA ILE A 257 -16.60 13.51 19.23
C ILE A 257 -15.42 14.37 18.73
N GLU A 258 -14.95 15.35 19.50
CA GLU A 258 -13.76 16.14 19.16
C GLU A 258 -12.51 15.26 19.24
N ALA A 259 -12.41 14.40 20.26
CA ALA A 259 -11.32 13.43 20.37
C ALA A 259 -11.32 12.44 19.19
N TYR A 260 -12.51 11.97 18.79
CA TYR A 260 -12.70 11.15 17.60
C TYR A 260 -12.24 11.86 16.32
N ASP A 261 -12.73 13.08 16.06
CA ASP A 261 -12.39 13.85 14.84
C ASP A 261 -10.86 14.11 14.76
N LEU A 262 -10.21 14.41 15.90
CA LEU A 262 -8.76 14.55 15.98
C LEU A 262 -8.02 13.25 15.65
N CYS A 263 -8.48 12.12 16.17
CA CYS A 263 -7.87 10.82 15.94
C CYS A 263 -7.98 10.38 14.46
N VAL A 264 -9.15 10.55 13.84
CA VAL A 264 -9.37 10.25 12.42
C VAL A 264 -8.46 11.09 11.53
N ARG A 265 -8.27 12.38 11.85
CA ARG A 265 -7.35 13.25 11.11
C ARG A 265 -5.89 12.84 11.30
N ALA A 266 -5.48 12.59 12.55
CA ALA A 266 -4.11 12.25 12.89
C ALA A 266 -3.62 10.99 12.15
N ARG A 267 -4.45 9.93 12.08
CA ARG A 267 -4.14 8.69 11.36
C ARG A 267 -3.63 8.90 9.94
N ARG A 268 -4.17 9.88 9.22
CA ARG A 268 -3.78 10.15 7.82
C ARG A 268 -2.44 10.83 7.68
N LEU A 269 -2.03 11.55 8.72
CA LEU A 269 -0.84 12.38 8.72
C LEU A 269 0.41 11.63 9.19
N MET A 270 0.24 10.45 9.80
CA MET A 270 1.34 9.70 10.42
C MET A 270 2.43 9.26 9.43
N ASP A 271 2.05 8.90 8.20
CA ASP A 271 2.97 8.33 7.19
C ASP A 271 3.41 9.35 6.12
N ASP A 272 3.12 10.65 6.30
CA ASP A 272 3.30 11.67 5.25
C ASP A 272 4.67 12.39 5.35
N THR A 273 4.75 13.47 6.12
CA THR A 273 5.98 14.25 6.31
C THR A 273 6.35 14.33 7.79
N PRO A 274 7.61 14.65 8.16
CA PRO A 274 7.96 14.89 9.55
C PRO A 274 7.09 15.94 10.24
N GLN A 275 6.66 16.96 9.48
CA GLN A 275 5.75 18.00 9.94
C GLN A 275 4.34 17.42 10.18
N ALA A 276 3.83 16.62 9.25
CA ALA A 276 2.54 15.95 9.40
C ALA A 276 2.56 14.95 10.59
N ALA A 277 3.64 14.20 10.78
CA ALA A 277 3.80 13.32 11.94
C ALA A 277 3.80 14.10 13.27
N GLN A 278 4.40 15.30 13.30
CA GLN A 278 4.37 16.20 14.46
C GLN A 278 2.97 16.80 14.68
N GLU A 279 2.23 17.09 13.62
CA GLU A 279 0.82 17.53 13.71
C GLU A 279 -0.07 16.39 14.26
N ALA A 280 0.10 15.17 13.75
CA ALA A 280 -0.57 13.98 14.23
C ALA A 280 -0.31 13.77 15.73
N HIS A 281 0.94 13.93 16.17
CA HIS A 281 1.30 13.87 17.58
C HIS A 281 0.46 14.84 18.43
N LEU A 282 0.41 16.12 18.04
CA LEU A 282 -0.33 17.15 18.78
C LEU A 282 -1.84 16.86 18.81
N MET A 283 -2.41 16.39 17.69
CA MET A 283 -3.81 15.98 17.60
C MET A 283 -4.12 14.81 18.54
N LEU A 284 -3.27 13.77 18.54
CA LEU A 284 -3.44 12.59 19.37
C LEU A 284 -3.26 12.90 20.86
N THR A 285 -2.27 13.74 21.22
CA THR A 285 -2.11 14.24 22.60
C THR A 285 -3.34 15.01 23.08
N ARG A 286 -3.94 15.82 22.20
CA ARG A 286 -5.20 16.50 22.52
C ARG A 286 -6.37 15.53 22.66
N ALA A 287 -6.46 14.54 21.77
CA ALA A 287 -7.51 13.52 21.82
C ALA A 287 -7.49 12.74 23.14
N VAL A 288 -6.33 12.24 23.57
CA VAL A 288 -6.21 11.52 24.86
C VAL A 288 -6.47 12.41 26.09
N SER A 289 -6.28 13.72 25.95
CA SER A 289 -6.58 14.68 27.02
C SER A 289 -8.09 14.98 27.12
N LEU A 290 -8.79 14.95 25.98
CA LEU A 290 -10.24 15.14 25.90
C LEU A 290 -11.00 13.87 26.29
N ASP A 291 -10.44 12.71 25.97
CA ASP A 291 -11.02 11.40 26.24
C ASP A 291 -9.95 10.41 26.73
N PRO A 292 -9.71 10.34 28.04
CA PRO A 292 -8.69 9.46 28.63
C PRO A 292 -8.95 7.95 28.46
N ASP A 293 -10.18 7.57 28.09
CA ASP A 293 -10.60 6.18 27.89
C ASP A 293 -10.76 5.82 26.40
N TYR A 294 -10.19 6.63 25.49
CA TYR A 294 -10.20 6.35 24.05
C TYR A 294 -8.97 5.54 23.62
N ALA A 295 -9.09 4.20 23.64
CA ALA A 295 -7.99 3.26 23.35
C ALA A 295 -7.24 3.56 22.04
N GLU A 296 -8.00 3.85 20.97
CA GLU A 296 -7.42 4.07 19.65
C GLU A 296 -6.51 5.30 19.59
N ALA A 297 -6.82 6.37 20.33
CA ALA A 297 -5.95 7.54 20.40
C ALA A 297 -4.60 7.20 21.06
N TYR A 298 -4.59 6.36 22.10
CA TYR A 298 -3.36 5.86 22.72
C TYR A 298 -2.57 4.96 21.77
N ARG A 299 -3.25 4.07 21.05
CA ARG A 299 -2.65 3.20 20.04
C ARG A 299 -1.88 4.00 18.98
N TRP A 300 -2.53 4.98 18.36
CA TRP A 300 -1.88 5.77 17.32
C TRP A 300 -0.81 6.71 17.88
N LEU A 301 -0.98 7.21 19.11
CA LEU A 301 0.07 7.99 19.77
C LEU A 301 1.30 7.13 20.06
N ALA A 302 1.12 5.88 20.47
CA ALA A 302 2.21 4.91 20.65
C ALA A 302 2.97 4.68 19.34
N MET A 303 2.24 4.39 18.25
CA MET A 303 2.84 4.17 16.93
C MET A 303 3.56 5.43 16.40
N ASN A 304 3.00 6.61 16.62
CA ASN A 304 3.64 7.89 16.26
C ASN A 304 4.95 8.12 17.06
N GLN A 305 4.96 7.83 18.36
CA GLN A 305 6.19 7.87 19.17
C GLN A 305 7.22 6.85 18.71
N TRP A 306 6.76 5.64 18.35
CA TRP A 306 7.60 4.53 17.90
C TRP A 306 8.28 4.83 16.56
N MET A 307 7.52 5.28 15.57
CA MET A 307 8.06 5.66 14.25
C MET A 307 9.08 6.80 14.37
N GLY A 308 8.98 7.61 15.43
CA GLY A 308 9.90 8.70 15.74
C GLY A 308 9.97 9.72 14.60
N ARG A 309 10.92 10.64 14.66
CA ARG A 309 11.26 11.43 13.47
C ARG A 309 11.97 10.47 12.53
N VAL A 310 11.23 9.84 11.62
CA VAL A 310 11.68 8.84 10.62
C VAL A 310 12.95 9.26 9.85
N HIS A 311 13.33 10.54 9.90
CA HIS A 311 14.52 11.13 9.29
C HIS A 311 15.70 11.41 10.26
N SER A 312 15.65 10.93 11.51
CA SER A 312 16.64 11.25 12.57
C SER A 312 17.27 10.03 13.24
N GLY A 313 17.23 8.84 12.61
CA GLY A 313 17.92 7.65 13.11
C GLY A 313 17.13 6.80 14.12
N GLY A 314 15.80 6.81 14.04
CA GLY A 314 14.91 6.00 14.87
C GLY A 314 14.44 6.67 16.17
N PRO A 315 13.57 6.01 16.97
CA PRO A 315 13.10 6.54 18.24
C PRO A 315 14.22 6.54 19.29
N THR A 316 14.23 7.57 20.16
CA THR A 316 15.10 7.58 21.34
C THR A 316 14.63 6.52 22.35
N GLU A 317 15.50 6.09 23.26
CA GLU A 317 15.14 5.15 24.34
C GLU A 317 13.92 5.63 25.15
N ALA A 318 13.85 6.93 25.42
CA ALA A 318 12.70 7.54 26.09
C ALA A 318 11.41 7.45 25.26
N ALA A 319 11.50 7.65 23.94
CA ALA A 319 10.37 7.51 23.02
C ALA A 319 9.91 6.05 22.90
N ARG A 320 10.84 5.09 22.88
CA ARG A 320 10.53 3.64 22.89
C ARG A 320 9.77 3.25 24.15
N SER A 321 10.30 3.62 25.32
CA SER A 321 9.65 3.38 26.61
C SER A 321 8.25 3.99 26.68
N LEU A 322 8.10 5.25 26.24
CA LEU A 322 6.81 5.93 26.20
C LEU A 322 5.83 5.26 25.22
N ALA A 323 6.28 4.86 24.03
CA ALA A 323 5.46 4.15 23.06
C ALA A 323 4.92 2.84 23.65
N LEU A 324 5.75 2.07 24.35
CA LEU A 324 5.31 0.83 24.99
C LEU A 324 4.29 1.08 26.11
N GLU A 325 4.49 2.12 26.93
CA GLU A 325 3.53 2.51 27.97
C GLU A 325 2.17 2.86 27.36
N LEU A 326 2.17 3.68 26.31
CA LEU A 326 0.96 4.08 25.60
C LEU A 326 0.25 2.89 24.95
N ALA A 327 0.98 1.97 24.33
CA ALA A 327 0.42 0.75 23.73
C ALA A 327 -0.21 -0.18 24.78
N ARG A 328 0.46 -0.38 25.94
CA ARG A 328 -0.11 -1.15 27.05
C ARG A 328 -1.37 -0.50 27.59
N LYS A 329 -1.39 0.83 27.69
CA LYS A 329 -2.59 1.59 28.10
C LYS A 329 -3.74 1.42 27.11
N ALA A 330 -3.49 1.47 25.81
CA ALA A 330 -4.50 1.22 24.78
C ALA A 330 -5.17 -0.17 24.97
N VAL A 331 -4.37 -1.23 25.13
CA VAL A 331 -4.89 -2.59 25.39
C VAL A 331 -5.60 -2.72 26.74
N THR A 332 -5.21 -1.94 27.74
CA THR A 332 -5.88 -1.92 29.05
C THR A 332 -7.27 -1.30 28.94
N ILE A 333 -7.40 -0.22 28.17
CA ILE A 333 -8.66 0.48 27.93
C ILE A 333 -9.60 -0.36 27.05
N ASP A 334 -9.08 -0.99 26.00
CA ASP A 334 -9.84 -1.92 25.16
C ASP A 334 -9.06 -3.21 24.89
N PRO A 335 -9.27 -4.26 25.70
CA PRO A 335 -8.65 -5.56 25.49
C PRO A 335 -9.17 -6.28 24.23
N ASN A 336 -10.23 -5.82 23.58
CA ASN A 336 -10.81 -6.47 22.41
C ASN A 336 -10.50 -5.73 21.10
N ASP A 337 -9.65 -4.68 21.16
CA ASP A 337 -9.18 -3.98 19.97
C ASP A 337 -7.94 -4.68 19.36
N ALA A 338 -8.14 -5.35 18.22
CA ALA A 338 -7.07 -6.03 17.50
C ALA A 338 -5.96 -5.05 17.07
N GLY A 339 -6.34 -3.82 16.70
CA GLY A 339 -5.43 -2.73 16.34
C GLY A 339 -4.41 -2.44 17.44
N SER A 340 -4.89 -2.25 18.67
CA SER A 340 -4.07 -1.94 19.84
C SER A 340 -3.15 -3.11 20.19
N ARG A 341 -3.64 -4.34 20.04
CA ARG A 341 -2.86 -5.54 20.33
C ARG A 341 -1.72 -5.77 19.36
N TRP A 342 -1.92 -5.62 18.05
CA TRP A 342 -0.81 -5.83 17.12
C TRP A 342 0.27 -4.75 17.25
N ILE A 343 -0.10 -3.50 17.54
CA ILE A 343 0.88 -2.44 17.83
C ILE A 343 1.66 -2.79 19.09
N LEU A 344 0.98 -3.20 20.17
CA LEU A 344 1.67 -3.66 21.39
C LEU A 344 2.60 -4.85 21.08
N ALA A 345 2.15 -5.82 20.32
CA ALA A 345 2.93 -6.99 19.93
C ALA A 345 4.21 -6.61 19.16
N TYR A 346 4.08 -5.70 18.18
CA TYR A 346 5.19 -5.23 17.38
C TYR A 346 6.24 -4.49 18.22
N LEU A 347 5.79 -3.58 19.08
CA LEU A 347 6.68 -2.86 20.01
C LEU A 347 7.37 -3.82 20.98
N LEU A 348 6.66 -4.78 21.56
CA LEU A 348 7.23 -5.82 22.42
C LEU A 348 8.29 -6.66 21.70
N ALA A 349 8.08 -6.98 20.42
CA ALA A 349 9.04 -7.75 19.63
C ALA A 349 10.37 -6.98 19.46
N TYR A 350 10.31 -5.67 19.17
CA TYR A 350 11.49 -4.82 19.08
C TYR A 350 12.15 -4.53 20.43
N GLU A 351 11.40 -4.61 21.53
CA GLU A 351 11.93 -4.67 22.90
C GLU A 351 12.43 -6.06 23.30
N ARG A 352 12.43 -7.04 22.37
CA ARG A 352 12.87 -8.42 22.56
C ARG A 352 12.05 -9.21 23.59
N SER A 353 10.85 -8.73 23.95
CA SER A 353 9.86 -9.42 24.78
C SER A 353 9.03 -10.41 23.94
N PHE A 354 9.73 -11.38 23.31
CA PHE A 354 9.16 -12.21 22.26
C PHE A 354 7.94 -13.05 22.67
N THR A 355 7.94 -13.63 23.87
CA THR A 355 6.82 -14.46 24.34
C THR A 355 5.55 -13.64 24.51
N GLU A 356 5.66 -12.43 25.06
CA GLU A 356 4.52 -11.51 25.17
C GLU A 356 4.09 -11.03 23.77
N ALA A 357 5.03 -10.71 22.90
CA ALA A 357 4.73 -10.30 21.52
C ALA A 357 3.96 -11.37 20.74
N GLU A 358 4.40 -12.62 20.79
CA GLU A 358 3.73 -13.75 20.12
C GLU A 358 2.30 -13.96 20.68
N ALA A 359 2.10 -13.80 21.98
CA ALA A 359 0.77 -13.88 22.60
C ALA A 359 -0.16 -12.75 22.14
N GLU A 360 0.35 -11.52 22.05
CA GLU A 360 -0.43 -10.36 21.60
C GLU A 360 -0.76 -10.43 20.10
N PHE A 361 0.17 -10.87 19.25
CA PHE A 361 -0.12 -11.15 17.83
C PHE A 361 -1.20 -12.23 17.66
N ALA A 362 -1.07 -13.34 18.39
CA ALA A 362 -2.06 -14.41 18.35
C ALA A 362 -3.45 -13.91 18.76
N LYS A 363 -3.53 -13.06 19.79
CA LYS A 363 -4.79 -12.48 20.24
C LYS A 363 -5.36 -11.45 19.26
N ALA A 364 -4.51 -10.63 18.63
CA ALA A 364 -4.93 -9.71 17.58
C ALA A 364 -5.59 -10.45 16.40
N ILE A 365 -4.97 -11.54 15.94
CA ILE A 365 -5.50 -12.39 14.85
C ILE A 365 -6.80 -13.10 15.26
N GLU A 366 -6.91 -13.54 16.51
CA GLU A 366 -8.14 -14.15 17.05
C GLU A 366 -9.31 -13.15 17.04
N LEU A 367 -9.05 -11.89 17.43
CA LEU A 367 -10.05 -10.82 17.49
C LEU A 367 -10.44 -10.31 16.10
N ASP A 368 -9.46 -10.17 15.20
CA ASP A 368 -9.67 -9.71 13.84
C ASP A 368 -8.77 -10.46 12.84
N PRO A 369 -9.28 -11.53 12.21
CA PRO A 369 -8.52 -12.28 11.21
C PRO A 369 -8.40 -11.54 9.87
N ASN A 370 -9.10 -10.42 9.69
CA ASN A 370 -9.06 -9.60 8.48
C ASN A 370 -8.21 -8.32 8.66
N GLU A 371 -7.63 -8.06 9.83
CA GLU A 371 -6.71 -6.94 10.06
C GLU A 371 -5.39 -7.17 9.32
N ALA A 372 -5.25 -6.51 8.17
CA ALA A 372 -4.15 -6.74 7.24
C ALA A 372 -2.80 -6.30 7.81
N ASP A 373 -2.79 -5.21 8.58
CA ASP A 373 -1.55 -4.67 9.17
C ASP A 373 -0.95 -5.64 10.18
N THR A 374 -1.79 -6.36 10.95
CA THR A 374 -1.34 -7.42 11.88
C THR A 374 -0.56 -8.51 11.16
N TRP A 375 -1.06 -9.00 10.02
CA TRP A 375 -0.39 -10.05 9.25
C TRP A 375 0.92 -9.58 8.61
N ALA A 376 0.97 -8.34 8.13
CA ALA A 376 2.20 -7.77 7.57
C ALA A 376 3.25 -7.52 8.68
N ALA A 377 2.85 -6.98 9.83
CA ALA A 377 3.74 -6.80 10.98
C ALA A 377 4.28 -8.14 11.51
N LEU A 378 3.44 -9.17 11.60
CA LEU A 378 3.88 -10.52 12.00
C LEU A 378 4.88 -11.12 11.00
N SER A 379 4.68 -10.88 9.70
CA SER A 379 5.63 -11.31 8.67
C SER A 379 7.03 -10.74 8.88
N ASP A 380 7.17 -9.46 9.24
CA ASP A 380 8.47 -8.87 9.57
C ASP A 380 9.12 -9.59 10.75
N ILE A 381 8.38 -9.76 11.85
CA ILE A 381 8.89 -10.44 13.05
C ILE A 381 9.26 -11.91 12.76
N ASP A 382 8.53 -12.59 11.89
CA ASP A 382 8.86 -13.95 11.46
C ASP A 382 10.17 -14.03 10.67
N VAL A 383 10.49 -13.06 9.81
CA VAL A 383 11.80 -12.98 9.16
C VAL A 383 12.90 -12.88 10.20
N LEU A 384 12.75 -11.97 11.17
CA LEU A 384 13.74 -11.74 12.23
C LEU A 384 13.90 -12.96 13.16
N ALA A 385 12.85 -13.77 13.28
CA ALA A 385 12.88 -15.06 13.97
C ALA A 385 13.45 -16.23 13.12
N GLY A 386 13.69 -16.02 11.83
CA GLY A 386 14.15 -17.05 10.88
C GLY A 386 13.03 -17.97 10.35
N ARG A 387 11.76 -17.62 10.55
CA ARG A 387 10.56 -18.35 10.08
C ARG A 387 10.13 -17.84 8.70
N VAL A 388 10.99 -18.05 7.71
CA VAL A 388 10.87 -17.39 6.39
C VAL A 388 9.63 -17.84 5.62
N GLU A 389 9.32 -19.14 5.63
CA GLU A 389 8.15 -19.66 4.91
C GLU A 389 6.84 -19.14 5.51
N GLU A 390 6.74 -19.12 6.85
CA GLU A 390 5.61 -18.52 7.56
C GLU A 390 5.50 -17.03 7.26
N SER A 391 6.62 -16.30 7.26
CA SER A 391 6.65 -14.89 6.89
C SER A 391 6.08 -14.64 5.49
N LEU A 392 6.52 -15.41 4.49
CA LEU A 392 6.02 -15.31 3.11
C LEU A 392 4.53 -15.65 3.02
N ALA A 393 4.04 -16.60 3.82
CA ALA A 393 2.60 -16.90 3.89
C ALA A 393 1.80 -15.74 4.51
N HIS A 394 2.28 -15.16 5.61
CA HIS A 394 1.64 -14.05 6.32
C HIS A 394 1.59 -12.78 5.46
N ILE A 395 2.67 -12.39 4.77
CA ILE A 395 2.63 -11.20 3.91
C ILE A 395 1.73 -11.40 2.69
N ARG A 396 1.69 -12.60 2.09
CA ARG A 396 0.73 -12.92 1.01
C ARG A 396 -0.71 -12.80 1.49
N LYS A 397 -1.00 -13.24 2.72
CA LYS A 397 -2.30 -13.08 3.35
C LYS A 397 -2.64 -11.59 3.56
N ALA A 398 -1.69 -10.78 4.02
CA ALA A 398 -1.85 -9.34 4.18
C ALA A 398 -2.16 -8.65 2.84
N PHE A 399 -1.42 -8.94 1.76
CA PHE A 399 -1.72 -8.45 0.40
C PHE A 399 -3.09 -8.90 -0.11
N ARG A 400 -3.56 -10.09 0.28
CA ARG A 400 -4.90 -10.54 -0.12
C ARG A 400 -6.01 -9.72 0.56
N LEU A 401 -5.82 -9.36 1.83
CA LEU A 401 -6.73 -8.50 2.60
C LEU A 401 -6.62 -7.03 2.17
N ASN A 402 -5.44 -6.61 1.71
CA ASN A 402 -5.14 -5.25 1.28
C ASN A 402 -4.46 -5.24 -0.11
N PRO A 403 -5.19 -5.44 -1.22
CA PRO A 403 -4.65 -5.47 -2.58
C PRO A 403 -3.87 -4.22 -3.03
N PHE A 404 -4.21 -3.05 -2.50
CA PHE A 404 -3.51 -1.77 -2.72
C PHE A 404 -3.02 -1.20 -1.39
N PRO A 405 -1.99 -1.83 -0.78
CA PRO A 405 -1.51 -1.46 0.54
C PRO A 405 -0.59 -0.24 0.49
N ALA A 406 -0.20 0.24 1.67
CA ALA A 406 0.85 1.25 1.81
C ALA A 406 2.23 0.67 1.45
N SER A 407 3.20 1.55 1.19
CA SER A 407 4.54 1.19 0.73
C SER A 407 5.30 0.23 1.66
N TRP A 408 5.05 0.29 2.97
CA TRP A 408 5.75 -0.56 3.94
C TRP A 408 5.45 -2.06 3.78
N TYR A 409 4.30 -2.45 3.24
CA TYR A 409 3.99 -3.86 2.93
C TYR A 409 4.95 -4.45 1.90
N TYR A 410 5.30 -3.66 0.89
CA TYR A 410 6.24 -4.07 -0.15
C TYR A 410 7.68 -4.12 0.38
N LEU A 411 8.04 -3.27 1.34
CA LEU A 411 9.32 -3.39 2.07
C LEU A 411 9.37 -4.74 2.80
N THR A 412 8.34 -5.06 3.58
CA THR A 412 8.26 -6.34 4.31
C THR A 412 8.29 -7.54 3.37
N LEU A 413 7.59 -7.49 2.23
CA LEU A 413 7.65 -8.53 1.21
C LEU A 413 9.05 -8.68 0.62
N GLY A 414 9.71 -7.58 0.25
CA GLY A 414 11.06 -7.61 -0.28
C GLY A 414 12.09 -8.13 0.73
N GLN A 415 11.92 -7.80 2.02
CA GLN A 415 12.73 -8.34 3.11
C GLN A 415 12.52 -9.86 3.27
N ALA A 416 11.27 -10.33 3.23
CA ALA A 416 10.96 -11.76 3.29
C ALA A 416 11.48 -12.53 2.06
N GLN A 417 11.39 -11.95 0.86
CA GLN A 417 11.96 -12.52 -0.37
C GLN A 417 13.49 -12.59 -0.30
N TYR A 418 14.15 -11.54 0.18
CA TYR A 418 15.59 -11.56 0.43
C TYR A 418 15.97 -12.67 1.43
N ALA A 419 15.25 -12.78 2.53
CA ALA A 419 15.47 -13.81 3.55
C ALA A 419 15.28 -15.24 3.02
N ALA A 420 14.41 -15.40 2.02
CA ALA A 420 14.20 -16.67 1.30
C ALA A 420 15.29 -16.98 0.27
N GLY A 421 16.18 -16.03 -0.01
CA GLY A 421 17.16 -16.13 -1.10
C GLY A 421 16.56 -15.91 -2.49
N ASP A 422 15.30 -15.48 -2.59
CA ASP A 422 14.63 -15.13 -3.84
C ASP A 422 14.93 -13.66 -4.18
N TYR A 423 16.20 -13.41 -4.51
CA TYR A 423 16.71 -12.05 -4.69
C TYR A 423 16.12 -11.38 -5.93
N GLU A 424 15.83 -12.13 -7.01
CA GLU A 424 15.16 -11.59 -8.18
C GLU A 424 13.77 -11.04 -7.84
N ALA A 425 12.97 -11.80 -7.09
CA ALA A 425 11.65 -11.33 -6.67
C ALA A 425 11.77 -10.15 -5.69
N ALA A 426 12.76 -10.15 -4.81
CA ALA A 426 13.04 -9.01 -3.93
C ALA A 426 13.37 -7.74 -4.75
N VAL A 427 14.21 -7.84 -5.78
CA VAL A 427 14.54 -6.72 -6.68
C VAL A 427 13.30 -6.21 -7.40
N GLU A 428 12.45 -7.09 -7.92
CA GLU A 428 11.19 -6.70 -8.59
C GLU A 428 10.28 -5.93 -7.63
N THR A 429 10.06 -6.46 -6.42
CA THR A 429 9.20 -5.83 -5.41
C THR A 429 9.75 -4.49 -4.94
N LEU A 430 11.05 -4.38 -4.71
CA LEU A 430 11.69 -3.21 -4.10
C LEU A 430 12.00 -2.09 -5.11
N ARG A 431 11.90 -2.36 -6.41
CA ARG A 431 12.01 -1.34 -7.47
C ARG A 431 10.70 -0.61 -7.78
N ARG A 432 9.58 -1.07 -7.22
CA ARG A 432 8.28 -0.44 -7.45
C ARG A 432 8.30 1.02 -6.96
N ASP A 433 7.58 1.90 -7.64
CA ASP A 433 7.53 3.33 -7.32
C ASP A 433 7.15 3.58 -5.85
N GLU A 434 6.27 2.73 -5.30
CA GLU A 434 5.79 2.80 -3.92
C GLU A 434 6.92 2.63 -2.89
N THR A 435 7.92 1.79 -3.18
CA THR A 435 9.04 1.48 -2.28
C THR A 435 10.31 2.22 -2.63
N TYR A 436 10.50 2.63 -3.88
CA TYR A 436 11.78 3.10 -4.37
C TYR A 436 12.34 4.33 -3.63
N ARG A 437 11.50 5.15 -3.00
CA ARG A 437 11.95 6.35 -2.25
C ARG A 437 12.00 6.16 -0.73
N THR A 438 11.87 4.93 -0.26
CA THR A 438 11.81 4.64 1.18
C THR A 438 13.11 4.02 1.70
N SER A 439 13.16 3.71 2.99
CA SER A 439 14.26 2.98 3.62
C SER A 439 14.47 1.57 3.06
N SER A 440 13.54 1.07 2.24
CA SER A 440 13.59 -0.24 1.59
C SER A 440 14.79 -0.44 0.64
N ARG A 441 15.42 0.65 0.17
CA ARG A 441 16.59 0.61 -0.72
C ARG A 441 17.76 -0.22 -0.18
N ARG A 442 17.94 -0.30 1.14
CA ARG A 442 18.99 -1.14 1.74
C ARG A 442 18.83 -2.61 1.35
N PHE A 443 17.60 -3.11 1.33
CA PHE A 443 17.28 -4.48 0.94
C PHE A 443 17.39 -4.66 -0.58
N LEU A 444 17.06 -3.63 -1.37
CA LEU A 444 17.27 -3.65 -2.81
C LEU A 444 18.76 -3.77 -3.16
N ALA A 445 19.58 -2.92 -2.54
CA ALA A 445 21.03 -2.94 -2.71
C ALA A 445 21.62 -4.30 -2.30
N ALA A 446 21.21 -4.84 -1.14
CA ALA A 446 21.62 -6.17 -0.69
C ALA A 446 21.21 -7.27 -1.69
N SER A 447 19.97 -7.24 -2.20
CA SER A 447 19.47 -8.23 -3.16
C SER A 447 20.26 -8.18 -4.48
N LEU A 448 20.51 -6.98 -5.01
CA LEU A 448 21.36 -6.78 -6.19
C LEU A 448 22.79 -7.28 -5.96
N ALA A 449 23.34 -7.06 -4.77
CA ALA A 449 24.66 -7.53 -4.42
C ALA A 449 24.75 -9.07 -4.33
N GLN A 450 23.73 -9.73 -3.79
CA GLN A 450 23.66 -11.20 -3.77
C GLN A 450 23.54 -11.80 -5.18
N LEU A 451 22.96 -11.05 -6.13
CA LEU A 451 22.91 -11.38 -7.56
C LEU A 451 24.17 -11.02 -8.34
N CYS A 452 25.24 -10.57 -7.66
CA CYS A 452 26.48 -10.09 -8.27
C CYS A 452 26.30 -8.89 -9.22
N ARG A 453 25.20 -8.13 -9.10
CA ARG A 453 24.92 -6.89 -9.85
C ARG A 453 25.50 -5.69 -9.10
N LEU A 454 26.81 -5.70 -8.87
CA LEU A 454 27.48 -4.83 -7.91
C LEU A 454 27.38 -3.33 -8.25
N ASP A 455 27.47 -2.95 -9.52
CA ASP A 455 27.37 -1.53 -9.91
C ASP A 455 26.00 -0.93 -9.56
N GLU A 456 24.92 -1.70 -9.80
CA GLU A 456 23.56 -1.31 -9.42
C GLU A 456 23.39 -1.33 -7.90
N ALA A 457 23.98 -2.33 -7.22
CA ALA A 457 23.92 -2.42 -5.76
C ALA A 457 24.57 -1.21 -5.07
N HIS A 458 25.78 -0.82 -5.50
CA HIS A 458 26.48 0.35 -4.97
C HIS A 458 25.70 1.64 -5.25
N THR A 459 25.12 1.78 -6.44
CA THR A 459 24.27 2.94 -6.78
C THR A 459 23.08 3.06 -5.82
N GLU A 460 22.38 1.95 -5.56
CA GLU A 460 21.24 1.96 -4.63
C GLU A 460 21.67 2.17 -3.17
N ALA A 461 22.83 1.66 -2.76
CA ALA A 461 23.41 1.90 -1.45
C ALA A 461 23.76 3.39 -1.25
N ASP A 462 24.39 4.03 -2.24
CA ASP A 462 24.72 5.46 -2.20
C ASP A 462 23.44 6.31 -2.06
N LEU A 463 22.41 6.01 -2.86
CA LEU A 463 21.12 6.71 -2.80
C LEU A 463 20.42 6.50 -1.45
N PHE A 464 20.52 5.31 -0.86
CA PHE A 464 20.03 5.05 0.49
C PHE A 464 20.76 5.89 1.54
N LEU A 465 22.09 6.02 1.44
CA LEU A 465 22.92 6.77 2.38
C LEU A 465 22.72 8.28 2.28
N VAL A 466 22.33 8.82 1.12
CA VAL A 466 21.92 10.23 0.99
C VAL A 466 20.78 10.57 1.95
N ALA A 467 19.79 9.68 2.07
CA ALA A 467 18.66 9.86 2.98
C ALA A 467 18.97 9.39 4.42
N ASN A 468 19.97 8.52 4.60
CA ASN A 468 20.31 7.89 5.88
C ASN A 468 21.82 7.99 6.17
N PRO A 469 22.39 9.21 6.33
CA PRO A 469 23.84 9.40 6.40
C PRO A 469 24.48 8.79 7.66
N GLY A 470 23.69 8.49 8.70
CA GLY A 470 24.15 7.86 9.94
C GLY A 470 23.98 6.34 9.98
N PHE A 471 23.53 5.70 8.89
CA PHE A 471 23.34 4.25 8.87
C PHE A 471 24.68 3.53 9.00
N THR A 472 24.73 2.46 9.81
CA THR A 472 25.83 1.49 9.85
C THR A 472 25.28 0.08 10.03
N ILE A 473 25.96 -0.91 9.45
CA ILE A 473 25.59 -2.32 9.57
C ILE A 473 25.61 -2.75 11.05
N ARG A 474 26.61 -2.31 11.82
CA ARG A 474 26.73 -2.61 13.26
C ARG A 474 25.55 -2.07 14.06
N HIS A 475 25.15 -0.83 13.83
CA HIS A 475 24.04 -0.24 14.57
C HIS A 475 22.73 -0.93 14.22
N TRP A 476 22.50 -1.20 12.93
CA TRP A 476 21.34 -1.95 12.47
C TRP A 476 21.28 -3.36 13.08
N ALA A 477 22.37 -4.12 13.00
CA ALA A 477 22.46 -5.47 13.57
C ALA A 477 22.23 -5.51 15.10
N ALA A 478 22.61 -4.45 15.82
CA ALA A 478 22.39 -4.35 17.26
C ALA A 478 20.95 -3.96 17.64
N THR A 479 20.27 -3.20 16.77
CA THR A 479 18.94 -2.64 17.04
C THR A 479 17.81 -3.56 16.59
N GLU A 480 17.98 -4.30 15.50
CA GLU A 480 16.98 -5.25 15.03
C GLU A 480 16.85 -6.46 15.96
N PRO A 481 15.62 -6.91 16.27
CA PRO A 481 15.38 -7.98 17.24
C PRO A 481 15.56 -9.39 16.64
N PHE A 482 16.67 -9.65 15.94
CA PHE A 482 16.97 -10.98 15.41
C PHE A 482 17.05 -12.03 16.52
N ARG A 483 16.45 -13.19 16.27
CA ARG A 483 16.55 -14.40 17.11
C ARG A 483 17.33 -15.52 16.43
N ASN A 484 17.67 -15.33 15.16
CA ASN A 484 18.38 -16.30 14.35
C ASN A 484 19.68 -15.66 13.83
N ASP A 485 20.81 -16.10 14.37
CA ASP A 485 22.13 -15.56 14.03
C ASP A 485 22.52 -15.82 12.57
N ALA A 486 22.08 -16.93 11.99
CA ALA A 486 22.33 -17.23 10.57
C ALA A 486 21.57 -16.27 9.66
N MET A 487 20.33 -15.93 10.03
CA MET A 487 19.53 -14.93 9.31
C MET A 487 20.17 -13.55 9.42
N LEU A 488 20.58 -13.12 10.62
CA LEU A 488 21.29 -11.86 10.81
C LEU A 488 22.57 -11.82 9.96
N ALA A 489 23.38 -12.89 9.99
CA ALA A 489 24.60 -12.98 9.20
C ALA A 489 24.34 -12.87 7.69
N HIS A 490 23.23 -13.43 7.20
CA HIS A 490 22.84 -13.35 5.79
C HIS A 490 22.48 -11.93 5.36
N PHE A 491 21.76 -11.16 6.18
CA PHE A 491 21.51 -9.74 5.90
C PHE A 491 22.79 -8.90 5.97
N VAL A 492 23.62 -9.11 6.99
CA VAL A 492 24.92 -8.43 7.15
C VAL A 492 25.84 -8.69 5.96
N ASP A 493 25.90 -9.92 5.46
CA ASP A 493 26.66 -10.27 4.26
C ASP A 493 26.17 -9.50 3.02
N GLY A 494 24.86 -9.43 2.79
CA GLY A 494 24.29 -8.67 1.68
C GLY A 494 24.58 -7.16 1.77
N PHE A 495 24.44 -6.57 2.96
CA PHE A 495 24.76 -5.16 3.17
C PHE A 495 26.25 -4.85 2.96
N ARG A 496 27.13 -5.74 3.44
CA ARG A 496 28.58 -5.61 3.23
C ARG A 496 28.95 -5.71 1.75
N LYS A 497 28.35 -6.67 1.01
CA LYS A 497 28.53 -6.80 -0.44
C LYS A 497 27.98 -5.60 -1.23
N ALA A 498 26.92 -4.98 -0.73
CA ALA A 498 26.33 -3.77 -1.31
C ALA A 498 27.12 -2.49 -1.01
N GLY A 499 28.21 -2.56 -0.23
CA GLY A 499 29.06 -1.41 0.08
C GLY A 499 28.52 -0.51 1.19
N LEU A 500 27.55 -0.97 2.00
CA LEU A 500 27.06 -0.20 3.14
C LEU A 500 28.15 -0.14 4.25
N PRO A 501 28.25 0.99 4.98
CA PRO A 501 29.28 1.20 5.99
C PRO A 501 29.09 0.29 7.22
N GLU A 502 30.20 -0.15 7.81
CA GLU A 502 30.26 -1.03 8.99
C GLU A 502 29.74 -0.40 10.28
#